data_AF-A0A9D5N752-F1
#
_entry.id   AF-A0A9D5N752-F1
#
_cell.length_a   1.000
_cell.length_b   1.000
_cell.length_c   1.000
_cell.angle_alpha   90.00
_cell.angle_beta   90.00
_cell.angle_gamma   90.00
#
_symmetry.space_group_name_H-M   'P 1'
#
loop_
_entity.id
_entity.type
_entity.pdbx_description
1 polymer ?
#
loop_
_entity_poly.entity_id
_entity_poly.type
_entity_poly.pdbx_seq_one_letter_code
_entity_poly.pdbx_strand_id
1 'polypeptide(L)'
;MKSKNDIDITIGGKTFTLSGVESEDYLREVAAYLNEKIRGFSDDASYWRLPNDMRNVMLQLNLADDFFKEHSRAAALEAQVQELEEQRAQADSDLEEVKKSAQEAAVRITELEADAAGLRDKVQRATAAENSATKRFGAEKSRAGKLEEELDALRRSKAEADKAVQRLKEELAKTREDLSQELGRTKTDLEQKLSDSESRRKKEVGDLQQLRKKEMADIQEQRKKEVKELQDLREKDVKNLQAQRQQEVREILGRHEKEIQEKEASSARTLKEREDSLQKELAETRKDLTGKLEAQKKEAGQYKDKLARAEAEIGKLRSGLETARRNEEETGKKLSALEKEFDERLRTGTEKYVTRTREAEQALAKTQEDLAVLQEKENEHMQAAARVRDTMQEIVSQYGRFGKSLEEAVDQMRALE
;
A
#
# COMPACT_ATOMS: atom_id res chain seq x y z
N MET A 1 -143.82 -65.07 -110.04
CA MET A 1 -144.31 -66.41 -110.45
C MET A 1 -143.26 -66.99 -111.38
N LYS A 2 -142.66 -68.15 -111.05
CA LYS A 2 -141.73 -68.83 -111.95
C LYS A 2 -142.54 -69.32 -113.17
N SER A 3 -142.20 -68.85 -114.37
CA SER A 3 -142.86 -69.27 -115.62
C SER A 3 -142.60 -70.76 -115.82
N LYS A 4 -143.66 -71.50 -116.14
CA LYS A 4 -143.50 -72.91 -116.54
C LYS A 4 -143.00 -72.93 -117.98
N ASN A 5 -141.98 -73.72 -118.22
CA ASN A 5 -141.46 -74.02 -119.55
C ASN A 5 -142.14 -75.31 -120.02
N ASP A 6 -142.70 -75.27 -121.22
CA ASP A 6 -143.38 -76.41 -121.84
C ASP A 6 -142.50 -76.94 -122.97
N ILE A 7 -142.06 -78.19 -122.85
CA ILE A 7 -141.21 -78.85 -123.85
C ILE A 7 -141.79 -80.21 -124.22
N ASP A 8 -141.83 -80.48 -125.52
CA ASP A 8 -142.13 -81.82 -126.03
C ASP A 8 -140.88 -82.69 -125.97
N ILE A 9 -140.94 -83.74 -125.17
CA ILE A 9 -139.88 -84.73 -125.03
C ILE A 9 -140.38 -86.13 -125.37
N THR A 10 -139.51 -86.97 -125.93
CA THR A 10 -139.84 -88.37 -126.23
C THR A 10 -139.20 -89.29 -125.20
N ILE A 11 -140.00 -90.06 -124.45
CA ILE A 11 -139.54 -91.05 -123.47
C ILE A 11 -140.08 -92.43 -123.87
N GLY A 12 -139.19 -93.43 -124.01
CA GLY A 12 -139.59 -94.82 -124.30
C GLY A 12 -140.41 -94.97 -125.59
N GLY A 13 -140.18 -94.10 -126.57
CA GLY A 13 -140.88 -94.08 -127.86
C GLY A 13 -142.23 -93.34 -127.86
N LYS A 14 -142.62 -92.69 -126.76
CA LYS A 14 -143.83 -91.84 -126.69
C LYS A 14 -143.45 -90.38 -126.43
N THR A 15 -144.09 -89.46 -127.14
CA THR A 15 -143.89 -88.01 -126.94
C THR A 15 -144.84 -87.50 -125.85
N PHE A 16 -144.29 -86.77 -124.88
CA PHE A 16 -144.98 -86.13 -123.78
C PHE A 16 -144.62 -84.65 -123.75
N THR A 17 -145.60 -83.78 -123.53
CA THR A 17 -145.34 -82.37 -123.21
C THR A 17 -145.12 -82.24 -121.71
N LEU A 18 -143.90 -81.91 -121.29
CA LEU A 18 -143.54 -81.69 -119.89
C LEU A 18 -143.52 -80.19 -119.59
N SER A 19 -144.31 -79.83 -118.57
CA SER A 19 -144.38 -78.47 -118.05
C SER A 19 -143.64 -78.38 -116.71
N GLY A 20 -142.58 -77.58 -116.64
CA GLY A 20 -141.69 -77.53 -115.48
C GLY A 20 -141.18 -76.13 -115.17
N VAL A 21 -140.68 -75.93 -113.95
CA VAL A 21 -140.03 -74.67 -113.53
C VAL A 21 -138.56 -74.63 -113.96
N GLU A 22 -137.98 -75.80 -114.23
CA GLU A 22 -136.60 -75.94 -114.64
C GLU A 22 -136.39 -75.55 -116.11
N SER A 23 -135.13 -75.33 -116.48
CA SER A 23 -134.77 -74.97 -117.87
C SER A 23 -135.12 -76.08 -118.85
N GLU A 24 -135.47 -75.70 -120.09
CA GLU A 24 -135.76 -76.66 -121.17
C GLU A 24 -134.59 -77.64 -121.41
N ASP A 25 -133.34 -77.16 -121.31
CA ASP A 25 -132.16 -77.99 -121.49
C ASP A 25 -132.00 -79.01 -120.36
N TYR A 26 -132.18 -78.60 -119.10
CA TYR A 26 -132.19 -79.54 -117.97
C TYR A 26 -133.31 -80.58 -118.10
N LEU A 27 -134.52 -80.16 -118.50
CA LEU A 27 -135.63 -81.10 -118.73
C LEU A 27 -135.33 -82.08 -119.87
N ARG A 28 -134.62 -81.64 -120.92
CA ARG A 28 -134.16 -82.50 -122.02
C ARG A 28 -133.07 -83.47 -121.57
N GLU A 29 -132.15 -83.05 -120.69
CA GLU A 29 -131.15 -83.94 -120.07
C GLU A 29 -131.79 -84.98 -119.16
N VAL A 30 -132.76 -84.60 -118.32
CA VAL A 30 -133.53 -85.53 -117.48
C VAL A 30 -134.27 -86.54 -118.36
N ALA A 31 -134.87 -86.10 -119.47
CA ALA A 31 -135.49 -86.97 -120.46
C ALA A 31 -134.51 -87.95 -121.10
N ALA A 32 -133.32 -87.46 -121.47
CA ALA A 32 -132.25 -88.28 -122.05
C ALA A 32 -131.76 -89.33 -121.05
N TYR A 33 -131.54 -88.94 -119.79
CA TYR A 33 -131.15 -89.83 -118.70
C TYR A 33 -132.20 -90.91 -118.44
N LEU A 34 -133.49 -90.53 -118.37
CA LEU A 34 -134.56 -91.51 -118.20
C LEU A 34 -134.63 -92.50 -119.36
N ASN A 35 -134.43 -92.03 -120.60
CA ASN A 35 -134.33 -92.90 -121.77
C ASN A 35 -133.12 -93.83 -121.71
N GLU A 36 -131.97 -93.35 -121.24
CA GLU A 36 -130.78 -94.19 -121.02
C GLU A 36 -131.08 -95.30 -120.00
N LYS A 37 -131.75 -94.98 -118.89
CA LYS A 37 -132.16 -95.98 -117.90
C LYS A 37 -133.15 -97.00 -118.46
N ILE A 38 -134.15 -96.54 -119.23
CA ILE A 38 -135.08 -97.44 -119.93
C ILE A 38 -134.34 -98.36 -120.91
N ARG A 39 -133.38 -97.82 -121.67
CA ARG A 39 -132.55 -98.61 -122.60
C ARG A 39 -131.65 -99.61 -121.86
N GLY A 40 -131.11 -99.25 -120.70
CA GLY A 40 -130.30 -100.17 -119.89
C GLY A 40 -131.03 -101.45 -119.48
N PHE A 41 -132.36 -101.39 -119.34
CA PHE A 41 -133.18 -102.58 -119.11
C PHE A 41 -133.59 -103.32 -120.39
N SER A 42 -133.47 -102.68 -121.56
CA SER A 42 -133.91 -103.26 -122.82
C SER A 42 -133.03 -104.41 -123.32
N ASP A 43 -131.80 -104.48 -122.83
CA ASP A 43 -130.84 -105.55 -123.10
C ASP A 43 -131.09 -106.83 -122.27
N ASP A 44 -131.86 -106.75 -121.18
CA ASP A 44 -132.25 -107.92 -120.38
C ASP A 44 -133.62 -108.46 -120.82
N ALA A 45 -133.62 -109.59 -121.53
CA ALA A 45 -134.83 -110.25 -122.00
C ALA A 45 -135.81 -110.62 -120.86
N SER A 46 -135.33 -110.73 -119.62
CA SER A 46 -136.14 -111.03 -118.43
C SER A 46 -136.99 -109.84 -118.00
N TYR A 47 -136.50 -108.62 -118.22
CA TYR A 47 -137.23 -107.39 -117.90
C TYR A 47 -138.52 -107.26 -118.72
N TRP A 48 -138.48 -107.58 -120.02
CA TRP A 48 -139.64 -107.50 -120.90
C TRP A 48 -140.74 -108.52 -120.59
N ARG A 49 -140.41 -109.62 -119.91
CA ARG A 49 -141.37 -110.63 -119.45
C ARG A 49 -142.18 -110.19 -118.22
N LEU A 50 -141.71 -109.15 -117.52
CA LEU A 50 -142.43 -108.60 -116.37
C LEU A 50 -143.66 -107.80 -116.82
N PRO A 51 -144.75 -107.78 -116.02
CA PRO A 51 -145.86 -106.87 -116.22
C PRO A 51 -145.40 -105.41 -116.23
N ASN A 52 -146.15 -104.55 -116.94
CA ASN A 52 -145.76 -103.15 -117.12
C ASN A 52 -145.56 -102.40 -115.78
N ASP A 53 -146.42 -102.68 -114.80
CA ASP A 53 -146.33 -102.06 -113.47
C ASP A 53 -145.03 -102.42 -112.75
N MET A 54 -144.60 -103.69 -112.84
CA MET A 54 -143.35 -104.15 -112.23
C MET A 54 -142.11 -103.57 -112.93
N ARG A 55 -142.15 -103.40 -114.26
CA ARG A 55 -141.10 -102.70 -115.02
C ARG A 55 -140.96 -101.24 -114.59
N ASN A 56 -142.08 -100.54 -114.44
CA ASN A 56 -142.10 -99.17 -113.94
C ASN A 56 -141.52 -99.08 -112.52
N VAL A 57 -141.88 -100.02 -111.63
CA VAL A 57 -141.32 -100.08 -110.27
C VAL A 57 -139.80 -100.33 -110.30
N MET A 58 -139.31 -101.21 -111.17
CA MET A 58 -137.87 -101.47 -111.32
C MET A 58 -137.09 -100.25 -111.82
N LEU A 59 -137.63 -99.53 -112.80
CA LEU A 59 -137.04 -98.27 -113.29
C LEU A 59 -137.02 -97.20 -112.18
N GLN A 60 -138.12 -97.04 -111.44
CA GLN A 60 -138.20 -96.13 -110.30
C GLN A 60 -137.20 -96.49 -109.20
N LEU A 61 -137.03 -97.79 -108.90
CA LEU A 61 -136.09 -98.26 -107.89
C LEU A 61 -134.64 -97.98 -108.31
N ASN A 62 -134.31 -98.13 -109.59
CA ASN A 62 -132.97 -97.83 -110.09
C ASN A 62 -132.66 -96.32 -110.03
N LEU A 63 -133.62 -95.47 -110.40
CA LEU A 63 -133.48 -94.02 -110.26
C LEU A 63 -133.33 -93.60 -108.79
N ALA A 64 -134.08 -94.24 -107.89
CA ALA A 64 -133.95 -94.02 -106.45
C ALA A 64 -132.58 -94.45 -105.93
N ASP A 65 -132.06 -95.60 -106.36
CA ASP A 65 -130.72 -96.08 -106.02
C ASP A 65 -129.62 -95.10 -106.48
N ASP A 66 -129.70 -94.58 -107.71
CA ASP A 66 -128.77 -93.56 -108.20
C ASP A 66 -128.84 -92.29 -107.34
N PHE A 67 -130.06 -91.83 -107.01
CA PHE A 67 -130.25 -90.67 -106.15
C PHE A 67 -129.64 -90.88 -104.76
N PHE A 68 -129.87 -92.03 -104.13
CA PHE A 68 -129.30 -92.33 -102.81
C PHE A 68 -127.77 -92.47 -102.84
N LYS A 69 -127.20 -93.03 -103.92
CA LYS A 69 -125.74 -93.11 -104.11
C LYS A 69 -125.11 -91.74 -104.26
N GLU A 70 -125.67 -90.89 -105.11
CA GLU A 70 -125.17 -89.52 -105.30
C GLU A 70 -125.40 -88.66 -104.05
N HIS A 71 -126.52 -88.82 -103.35
CA HIS A 71 -126.75 -88.15 -102.08
C HIS A 71 -125.75 -88.59 -101.00
N SER A 72 -125.47 -89.89 -100.90
CA SER A 72 -124.45 -90.40 -99.97
C SER A 72 -123.05 -89.91 -100.33
N ARG A 73 -122.73 -89.77 -101.62
CA ARG A 73 -121.45 -89.22 -102.08
C ARG A 73 -121.33 -87.73 -101.80
N ALA A 74 -122.40 -86.96 -102.03
CA ALA A 74 -122.46 -85.55 -101.68
C ALA A 74 -122.27 -85.35 -100.18
N ALA A 75 -122.97 -86.11 -99.34
CA ALA A 75 -122.82 -86.06 -97.89
C ALA A 75 -121.39 -86.41 -97.44
N ALA A 76 -120.74 -87.39 -98.07
CA ALA A 76 -119.35 -87.72 -97.79
C ALA A 76 -118.37 -86.60 -98.18
N LEU A 77 -118.61 -85.93 -99.31
CA LEU A 77 -117.82 -84.77 -99.75
C LEU A 77 -118.03 -83.56 -98.83
N GLU A 78 -119.27 -83.29 -98.41
CA GLU A 78 -119.59 -82.23 -97.45
C GLU A 78 -118.86 -82.47 -96.12
N ALA A 79 -118.84 -83.71 -95.62
CA ALA A 79 -118.09 -84.07 -94.42
C ALA A 79 -116.57 -83.84 -94.59
N GLN A 80 -116.01 -84.20 -95.74
CA GLN A 80 -114.59 -83.94 -96.03
C GLN A 80 -114.26 -82.45 -96.14
N VAL A 81 -115.14 -81.65 -96.75
CA VAL A 81 -114.98 -80.19 -96.82
C VAL A 81 -115.00 -79.60 -95.42
N GLN A 82 -115.93 -80.02 -94.57
CA GLN A 82 -116.00 -79.56 -93.19
C GLN A 82 -114.73 -79.93 -92.41
N GLU A 83 -114.24 -81.17 -92.54
CA GLU A 83 -113.00 -81.60 -91.90
C GLU A 83 -111.79 -80.77 -92.37
N LEU A 84 -111.69 -80.49 -93.67
CA LEU A 84 -110.63 -79.65 -94.22
C LEU A 84 -110.73 -78.19 -93.77
N GLU A 85 -111.94 -77.65 -93.63
CA GLU A 85 -112.17 -76.31 -93.09
C GLU A 85 -111.75 -76.21 -91.62
N GLU A 86 -112.05 -77.23 -90.81
CA GLU A 86 -111.60 -77.32 -89.42
C GLU A 86 -110.06 -77.42 -89.33
N GLN A 87 -109.44 -78.27 -90.15
CA GLN A 87 -107.98 -78.39 -90.21
C GLN A 87 -107.32 -77.08 -90.65
N ARG A 88 -107.91 -76.37 -91.62
CA ARG A 88 -107.41 -75.08 -92.07
C ARG A 88 -107.54 -74.02 -90.97
N ALA A 89 -108.69 -73.97 -90.28
CA ALA A 89 -108.88 -73.04 -89.17
C ALA A 89 -107.86 -73.28 -88.05
N GLN A 90 -107.56 -74.55 -87.75
CA GLN A 90 -106.50 -74.89 -86.81
C GLN A 90 -105.12 -74.44 -87.30
N ALA A 91 -104.78 -74.73 -88.56
CA ALA A 91 -103.50 -74.32 -89.14
C ALA A 91 -103.33 -72.80 -89.18
N ASP A 92 -104.39 -72.04 -89.47
CA ASP A 92 -104.39 -70.58 -89.44
C ASP A 92 -104.15 -70.06 -88.01
N SER A 93 -104.77 -70.67 -87.00
CA SER A 93 -104.51 -70.35 -85.58
C SER A 93 -103.07 -70.62 -85.18
N ASP A 94 -102.52 -71.79 -85.52
CA ASP A 94 -101.14 -72.16 -85.21
C ASP A 94 -100.15 -71.22 -85.90
N LEU A 95 -100.45 -70.80 -87.14
CA LEU A 95 -99.65 -69.83 -87.88
C LEU A 95 -99.66 -68.45 -87.21
N GLU A 96 -100.81 -68.00 -86.70
CA GLU A 96 -100.94 -66.75 -85.95
C GLU A 96 -100.06 -66.77 -84.68
N GLU A 97 -100.07 -67.89 -83.95
CA GLU A 97 -99.26 -68.09 -82.74
C GLU A 97 -97.76 -68.08 -83.06
N VAL A 98 -97.34 -68.81 -84.10
CA VAL A 98 -95.94 -68.84 -84.55
C VAL A 98 -95.50 -67.45 -84.99
N LYS A 99 -96.33 -66.69 -85.72
CA LYS A 99 -96.01 -65.31 -86.12
C LYS A 99 -95.82 -64.41 -84.91
N LYS A 100 -96.70 -64.51 -83.91
CA LYS A 100 -96.58 -63.74 -82.67
C LYS A 100 -95.28 -64.06 -81.93
N SER A 101 -94.96 -65.35 -81.77
CA SER A 101 -93.71 -65.79 -81.14
C SER A 101 -92.48 -65.30 -81.92
N ALA A 102 -92.51 -65.36 -83.25
CA ALA A 102 -91.43 -64.87 -84.10
C ALA A 102 -91.24 -63.34 -83.98
N GLN A 103 -92.33 -62.58 -83.88
CA GLN A 103 -92.26 -61.13 -83.64
C GLN A 103 -91.66 -60.81 -82.27
N GLU A 104 -92.09 -61.50 -81.21
CA GLU A 104 -91.53 -61.34 -79.86
C GLU A 104 -90.03 -61.68 -79.83
N ALA A 105 -89.62 -62.76 -80.51
CA ALA A 105 -88.22 -63.13 -80.64
C ALA A 105 -87.41 -62.06 -81.40
N ALA A 106 -87.96 -61.49 -82.48
CA ALA A 106 -87.31 -60.43 -83.24
C ALA A 106 -87.08 -59.17 -82.39
N VAL A 107 -88.09 -58.73 -81.62
CA VAL A 107 -87.94 -57.60 -80.69
C VAL A 107 -86.81 -57.88 -79.68
N ARG A 108 -86.80 -59.08 -79.09
CA ARG A 108 -85.79 -59.45 -78.10
C ARG A 108 -84.37 -59.50 -78.68
N ILE A 109 -84.22 -59.92 -79.94
CA ILE A 109 -82.94 -59.86 -80.65
C ILE A 109 -82.48 -58.40 -80.78
N THR A 110 -83.36 -57.48 -81.19
CA THR A 110 -82.99 -56.07 -81.33
C THR A 110 -82.59 -55.40 -80.01
N GLU A 111 -83.26 -55.75 -78.91
CA GLU A 111 -82.89 -55.29 -77.56
C GLU A 111 -81.51 -55.82 -77.15
N LEU A 112 -81.26 -57.12 -77.35
CA LEU A 112 -79.97 -57.74 -77.04
C LEU A 112 -78.83 -57.18 -77.90
N GLU A 113 -79.09 -56.85 -79.17
CA GLU A 113 -78.11 -56.20 -80.04
C GLU A 113 -77.77 -54.78 -79.56
N ALA A 114 -78.76 -54.02 -79.09
CA ALA A 114 -78.55 -52.70 -78.50
C ALA A 114 -77.74 -52.78 -77.20
N ASP A 115 -78.05 -53.74 -76.33
CA ASP A 115 -77.30 -53.99 -75.10
C ASP A 115 -75.85 -54.42 -75.40
N ALA A 116 -75.65 -55.30 -76.38
CA ALA A 116 -74.33 -55.74 -76.81
C ALA A 116 -73.51 -54.57 -77.39
N ALA A 117 -74.12 -53.66 -78.14
CA ALA A 117 -73.48 -52.44 -78.61
C ALA A 117 -73.07 -51.53 -77.44
N GLY A 118 -73.97 -51.31 -76.47
CA GLY A 118 -73.68 -50.53 -75.26
C GLY A 118 -72.56 -51.12 -74.41
N LEU A 119 -72.48 -52.45 -74.31
CA LEU A 119 -71.38 -53.14 -73.63
C LEU A 119 -70.06 -53.01 -74.38
N ARG A 120 -70.05 -53.13 -75.71
CA ARG A 120 -68.84 -52.91 -76.53
C ARG A 120 -68.29 -51.49 -76.34
N ASP A 121 -69.15 -50.49 -76.33
CA ASP A 121 -68.79 -49.10 -76.06
C ASP A 121 -68.12 -48.92 -74.69
N LYS A 122 -68.69 -49.55 -73.65
CA LYS A 122 -68.12 -49.52 -72.30
C LYS A 122 -66.75 -50.18 -72.27
N VAL A 123 -66.58 -51.33 -72.92
CA VAL A 123 -65.29 -52.03 -73.03
C VAL A 123 -64.25 -51.19 -73.77
N GLN A 124 -64.63 -50.53 -74.87
CA GLN A 124 -63.73 -49.62 -75.59
C GLN A 124 -63.30 -48.42 -74.74
N ARG A 125 -64.22 -47.81 -73.99
CA ARG A 125 -63.88 -46.73 -73.06
C ARG A 125 -62.98 -47.20 -71.93
N ALA A 126 -63.27 -48.37 -71.35
CA ALA A 126 -62.45 -48.96 -70.29
C ALA A 126 -61.03 -49.28 -70.77
N THR A 127 -60.89 -49.89 -71.95
CA THR A 127 -59.57 -50.19 -72.55
C THR A 127 -58.80 -48.92 -72.94
N ALA A 128 -59.48 -47.88 -73.45
CA ALA A 128 -58.85 -46.58 -73.70
C ALA A 128 -58.35 -45.92 -72.40
N ALA A 129 -59.16 -45.98 -71.34
CA ALA A 129 -58.80 -45.47 -70.02
C ALA A 129 -57.62 -46.25 -69.43
N GLU A 130 -57.63 -47.58 -69.52
CA GLU A 130 -56.54 -48.46 -69.09
C GLU A 130 -55.22 -48.11 -69.81
N ASN A 131 -55.25 -48.01 -71.14
CA ASN A 131 -54.09 -47.63 -71.95
C ASN A 131 -53.54 -46.24 -71.57
N SER A 132 -54.42 -45.30 -71.26
CA SER A 132 -54.02 -43.97 -70.80
C SER A 132 -53.36 -44.02 -69.41
N ALA A 133 -53.87 -44.88 -68.52
CA ALA A 133 -53.31 -45.10 -67.19
C ALA A 133 -51.95 -45.79 -67.26
N THR A 134 -51.77 -46.79 -68.13
CA THR A 134 -50.46 -47.45 -68.34
C THR A 134 -49.42 -46.47 -68.88
N LYS A 135 -49.78 -45.59 -69.81
CA LYS A 135 -48.89 -44.52 -70.30
C LYS A 135 -48.50 -43.55 -69.19
N ARG A 136 -49.45 -43.10 -68.37
CA ARG A 136 -49.17 -42.24 -67.21
C ARG A 136 -48.25 -42.93 -66.22
N PHE A 137 -48.51 -44.19 -65.89
CA PHE A 137 -47.66 -44.98 -65.00
C PHE A 137 -46.23 -45.13 -65.54
N GLY A 138 -46.07 -45.39 -66.84
CA GLY A 138 -44.75 -45.45 -67.48
C GLY A 138 -43.98 -44.12 -67.41
N ALA A 139 -44.67 -43.00 -67.62
CA ALA A 139 -44.09 -41.66 -67.48
C ALA A 139 -43.71 -41.35 -66.02
N GLU A 140 -44.59 -41.68 -65.07
CA GLU A 140 -44.35 -41.53 -63.63
C GLU A 140 -43.14 -42.36 -63.18
N LYS A 141 -43.05 -43.62 -63.63
CA LYS A 141 -41.92 -44.51 -63.34
C LYS A 141 -40.61 -43.95 -63.89
N SER A 142 -40.63 -43.38 -65.10
CA SER A 142 -39.44 -42.73 -65.68
C SER A 142 -39.03 -41.47 -64.92
N ARG A 143 -40.01 -40.69 -64.43
CA ARG A 143 -39.76 -39.52 -63.58
C ARG A 143 -39.19 -39.92 -62.22
N ALA A 144 -39.71 -40.99 -61.62
CA ALA A 144 -39.19 -41.55 -60.38
C ALA A 144 -37.72 -41.98 -60.52
N GLY A 145 -37.38 -42.68 -61.61
CA GLY A 145 -35.99 -43.06 -61.89
C GLY A 145 -35.04 -41.86 -62.01
N LYS A 146 -35.46 -40.77 -62.68
CA LYS A 146 -34.66 -39.53 -62.75
C LYS A 146 -34.45 -38.89 -61.39
N LEU A 147 -35.49 -38.87 -60.55
CA LEU A 147 -35.40 -38.33 -59.19
C LEU A 147 -34.48 -39.18 -58.30
N GLU A 148 -34.47 -40.51 -58.47
CA GLU A 148 -33.52 -41.40 -57.79
C GLU A 148 -32.08 -41.11 -58.21
N GLU A 149 -31.81 -40.93 -59.51
CA GLU A 149 -30.48 -40.54 -60.00
C GLU A 149 -30.03 -39.18 -59.44
N GLU A 150 -30.93 -38.18 -59.40
CA GLU A 150 -30.65 -36.87 -58.80
C GLU A 150 -30.37 -36.98 -57.29
N LEU A 151 -31.13 -37.79 -56.55
CA LEU A 151 -30.91 -38.04 -55.13
C LEU A 151 -29.55 -38.70 -54.87
N ASP A 152 -29.14 -39.65 -55.69
CA ASP A 152 -27.84 -40.29 -55.57
C ASP A 152 -26.69 -39.35 -55.93
N ALA A 153 -26.88 -38.47 -56.92
CA ALA A 153 -25.92 -37.40 -57.21
C ALA A 153 -25.78 -36.41 -56.04
N LEU A 154 -26.89 -35.99 -55.43
CA LEU A 154 -26.90 -35.15 -54.23
C LEU A 154 -26.22 -35.83 -53.04
N ARG A 155 -26.46 -37.13 -52.84
CA ARG A 155 -25.79 -37.91 -51.78
C ARG A 155 -24.28 -37.97 -51.97
N ARG A 156 -23.80 -38.15 -53.21
CA ARG A 156 -22.36 -38.12 -53.53
C ARG A 156 -21.76 -36.74 -53.27
N SER A 157 -22.41 -35.68 -53.75
CA SER A 157 -21.98 -34.30 -53.52
C SER A 157 -21.91 -33.96 -52.02
N LYS A 158 -22.92 -34.36 -51.24
CA LYS A 158 -22.91 -34.20 -49.78
C LYS A 158 -21.73 -34.95 -49.14
N ALA A 159 -21.49 -36.20 -49.52
CA ALA A 159 -20.38 -36.98 -48.98
C ALA A 159 -19.01 -36.37 -49.31
N GLU A 160 -18.85 -35.76 -50.49
CA GLU A 160 -17.66 -34.99 -50.86
C GLU A 160 -17.51 -33.72 -50.02
N ALA A 161 -18.60 -32.98 -49.81
CA ALA A 161 -18.61 -31.81 -48.94
C ALA A 161 -18.24 -32.18 -47.49
N ASP A 162 -18.78 -33.28 -46.95
CA ASP A 162 -18.45 -33.77 -45.61
C ASP A 162 -16.96 -34.13 -45.49
N LYS A 163 -16.38 -34.76 -46.52
CA LYS A 163 -14.92 -35.02 -46.58
C LYS A 163 -14.11 -33.73 -46.62
N ALA A 164 -14.54 -32.73 -47.39
CA ALA A 164 -13.87 -31.44 -47.46
C ALA A 164 -13.90 -30.72 -46.10
N VAL A 165 -15.04 -30.75 -45.41
CA VAL A 165 -15.17 -30.19 -44.05
C VAL A 165 -14.23 -30.89 -43.07
N GLN A 166 -14.09 -32.22 -43.14
CA GLN A 166 -13.14 -32.94 -42.28
C GLN A 166 -11.69 -32.54 -42.56
N ARG A 167 -11.28 -32.45 -43.83
CA ARG A 167 -9.93 -31.96 -44.19
C ARG A 167 -9.66 -30.56 -43.66
N LEU A 168 -10.61 -29.63 -43.82
CA LEU A 168 -10.48 -28.27 -43.30
C LEU A 168 -10.39 -28.24 -41.77
N LYS A 169 -11.10 -29.13 -41.06
CA LYS A 169 -10.97 -29.26 -39.60
C LYS A 169 -9.60 -29.78 -39.19
N GLU A 170 -9.05 -30.76 -39.91
CA GLU A 170 -7.69 -31.27 -39.67
C GLU A 170 -6.62 -30.20 -39.94
N GLU A 171 -6.75 -29.44 -41.02
CA GLU A 171 -5.86 -28.30 -41.33
C GLU A 171 -5.95 -27.19 -40.27
N LEU A 172 -7.16 -26.87 -39.81
CA LEU A 172 -7.38 -25.92 -38.70
C LEU A 172 -6.77 -26.44 -37.39
N ALA A 173 -6.80 -27.74 -37.13
CA ALA A 173 -6.17 -28.31 -35.95
C ALA A 173 -4.65 -28.21 -36.01
N LYS A 174 -4.04 -28.57 -37.15
CA LYS A 174 -2.59 -28.43 -37.37
C LYS A 174 -2.12 -26.99 -37.26
N THR A 175 -2.81 -26.06 -37.93
CA THR A 175 -2.43 -24.64 -37.86
C THR A 175 -2.54 -24.07 -36.44
N ARG A 176 -3.54 -24.50 -35.65
CA ARG A 176 -3.64 -24.14 -34.22
C ARG A 176 -2.50 -24.73 -33.39
N GLU A 177 -2.11 -25.97 -33.66
CA GLU A 177 -0.98 -26.61 -32.98
C GLU A 177 0.34 -25.91 -33.32
N ASP A 178 0.60 -25.65 -34.60
CA ASP A 178 1.78 -24.94 -35.07
C ASP A 178 1.87 -23.54 -34.44
N LEU A 179 0.77 -22.78 -34.45
CA LEU A 179 0.72 -21.44 -33.84
C LEU A 179 0.94 -21.49 -32.32
N SER A 180 0.42 -22.52 -31.65
CA SER A 180 0.64 -22.74 -30.21
C SER A 180 2.12 -23.05 -29.92
N GLN A 181 2.76 -23.87 -30.75
CA GLN A 181 4.18 -24.17 -30.62
C GLN A 181 5.04 -22.93 -30.89
N GLU A 182 4.73 -22.12 -31.91
CA GLU A 182 5.42 -20.86 -32.18
C GLU A 182 5.25 -19.86 -31.03
N LEU A 183 4.04 -19.73 -30.47
CA LEU A 183 3.80 -18.93 -29.26
C LEU A 183 4.61 -19.45 -28.06
N GLY A 184 4.72 -20.76 -27.89
CA GLY A 184 5.56 -21.37 -26.86
C GLY A 184 7.04 -21.05 -27.04
N ARG A 185 7.57 -21.18 -28.27
CA ARG A 185 8.96 -20.85 -28.60
C ARG A 185 9.25 -19.37 -28.40
N THR A 186 8.40 -18.49 -28.93
CA THR A 186 8.57 -17.04 -28.76
C THR A 186 8.47 -16.62 -27.29
N LYS A 187 7.57 -17.21 -26.51
CA LYS A 187 7.48 -16.98 -25.07
C LYS A 187 8.76 -17.41 -24.35
N THR A 188 9.25 -18.61 -24.61
CA THR A 188 10.49 -19.12 -23.98
C THR A 188 11.72 -18.31 -24.38
N ASP A 189 11.85 -17.92 -25.65
CA ASP A 189 12.90 -17.02 -26.13
C ASP A 189 12.86 -15.65 -25.43
N LEU A 190 11.67 -15.09 -25.23
CA LEU A 190 11.49 -13.82 -24.52
C LEU A 190 11.81 -13.96 -23.03
N GLU A 191 11.38 -15.03 -22.37
CA GLU A 191 11.71 -15.33 -20.98
C GLU A 191 13.23 -15.47 -20.80
N GLN A 192 13.91 -16.14 -21.73
CA GLN A 192 15.36 -16.28 -21.70
C GLN A 192 16.07 -14.94 -21.94
N LYS A 193 15.65 -14.15 -22.94
CA LYS A 193 16.19 -12.80 -23.16
C LYS A 193 15.99 -11.88 -21.95
N LEU A 194 14.86 -11.99 -21.27
CA LEU A 194 14.58 -11.24 -20.05
C LEU A 194 15.54 -11.66 -18.93
N SER A 195 15.69 -12.98 -18.71
CA SER A 195 16.62 -13.52 -17.72
C SER A 195 18.08 -13.12 -18.00
N ASP A 196 18.50 -13.18 -19.26
CA ASP A 196 19.82 -12.72 -19.69
C ASP A 196 20.01 -11.21 -19.44
N SER A 197 18.99 -10.39 -19.74
CA SER A 197 18.99 -8.95 -19.46
C SER A 197 19.06 -8.66 -17.96
N GLU A 198 18.30 -9.38 -17.14
CA GLU A 198 18.32 -9.26 -15.68
C GLU A 198 19.68 -9.65 -15.09
N SER A 199 20.28 -10.74 -15.57
CA SER A 199 21.61 -11.17 -15.13
C SER A 199 22.69 -10.18 -15.53
N ARG A 200 22.63 -9.62 -16.75
CA ARG A 200 23.51 -8.53 -17.20
C ARG A 200 23.36 -7.29 -16.31
N ARG A 201 22.13 -6.84 -16.06
CA ARG A 201 21.86 -5.71 -15.14
C ARG A 201 22.38 -5.99 -13.74
N LYS A 202 22.19 -7.19 -13.21
CA LYS A 202 22.69 -7.56 -11.89
C LYS A 202 24.22 -7.50 -11.83
N LYS A 203 24.90 -7.94 -12.90
CA LYS A 203 26.35 -7.85 -13.03
C LYS A 203 26.80 -6.39 -13.14
N GLU A 204 26.20 -5.59 -14.01
CA GLU A 204 26.49 -4.15 -14.16
C GLU A 204 26.30 -3.38 -12.84
N VAL A 205 25.21 -3.65 -12.12
CA VAL A 205 24.97 -3.06 -10.80
C VAL A 205 26.05 -3.49 -9.81
N GLY A 206 26.46 -4.76 -9.83
CA GLY A 206 27.57 -5.26 -9.01
C GLY A 206 28.91 -4.58 -9.34
N ASP A 207 29.24 -4.45 -10.62
CA ASP A 207 30.45 -3.80 -11.11
C ASP A 207 30.45 -2.30 -10.73
N LEU A 208 29.32 -1.61 -10.89
CA LEU A 208 29.15 -0.21 -10.45
C LEU A 208 29.28 -0.06 -8.94
N GLN A 209 28.76 -0.99 -8.14
CA GLN A 209 28.92 -0.96 -6.68
C GLN A 209 30.38 -1.16 -6.27
N GLN A 210 31.11 -2.05 -6.95
CA GLN A 210 32.54 -2.24 -6.73
C GLN A 210 33.35 -1.00 -7.14
N LEU A 211 33.05 -0.43 -8.30
CA LEU A 211 33.67 0.81 -8.77
C LEU A 211 33.43 1.94 -7.76
N ARG A 212 32.19 2.13 -7.32
CA ARG A 212 31.85 3.12 -6.28
C ARG A 212 32.62 2.88 -4.99
N LYS A 213 32.79 1.63 -4.56
CA LYS A 213 33.57 1.30 -3.35
C LYS A 213 35.05 1.65 -3.53
N LYS A 214 35.61 1.39 -4.71
CA LYS A 214 36.99 1.73 -5.05
C LYS A 214 37.19 3.25 -5.12
N GLU A 215 36.34 3.97 -5.85
CA GLU A 215 36.38 5.43 -5.93
C GLU A 215 36.23 6.08 -4.55
N MET A 216 35.33 5.58 -3.70
CA MET A 216 35.21 6.07 -2.32
C MET A 216 36.48 5.82 -1.49
N ALA A 217 37.15 4.69 -1.69
CA ALA A 217 38.42 4.40 -1.03
C ALA A 217 39.55 5.31 -1.55
N ASP A 218 39.64 5.51 -2.86
CA ASP A 218 40.60 6.39 -3.50
C ASP A 218 40.40 7.85 -3.02
N ILE A 219 39.16 8.33 -2.95
CA ILE A 219 38.80 9.65 -2.39
C ILE A 219 39.20 9.73 -0.91
N GLN A 220 38.94 8.69 -0.11
CA GLN A 220 39.34 8.67 1.29
C GLN A 220 40.87 8.71 1.44
N GLU A 221 41.61 8.01 0.59
CA GLU A 221 43.07 8.04 0.59
C GLU A 221 43.61 9.41 0.14
N GLN A 222 43.03 10.00 -0.90
CA GLN A 222 43.35 11.37 -1.33
C GLN A 222 43.11 12.37 -0.20
N ARG A 223 41.93 12.33 0.44
CA ARG A 223 41.63 13.17 1.60
C ARG A 223 42.63 12.96 2.74
N LYS A 224 43.07 11.72 2.99
CA LYS A 224 44.09 11.43 4.01
C LYS A 224 45.44 12.05 3.66
N LYS A 225 45.85 12.02 2.38
CA LYS A 225 47.06 12.68 1.89
C LYS A 225 46.95 14.20 2.01
N GLU A 226 45.86 14.79 1.55
CA GLU A 226 45.59 16.24 1.65
C GLU A 226 45.57 16.71 3.11
N VAL A 227 44.91 15.97 4.01
CA VAL A 227 44.92 16.29 5.45
C VAL A 227 46.34 16.24 6.02
N LYS A 228 47.15 15.26 5.60
CA LYS A 228 48.54 15.16 6.04
C LYS A 228 49.40 16.32 5.51
N GLU A 229 49.25 16.68 4.24
CA GLU A 229 49.91 17.86 3.66
C GLU A 229 49.51 19.15 4.36
N LEU A 230 48.21 19.33 4.67
CA LEU A 230 47.73 20.46 5.46
C LEU A 230 48.28 20.46 6.89
N GLN A 231 48.44 19.28 7.51
CA GLN A 231 49.08 19.16 8.82
C GLN A 231 50.56 19.55 8.77
N ASP A 232 51.30 19.07 7.78
CA ASP A 232 52.71 19.39 7.57
C ASP A 232 52.90 20.89 7.27
N LEU A 233 52.02 21.49 6.46
CA LEU A 233 52.01 22.91 6.18
C LEU A 233 51.72 23.72 7.46
N ARG A 234 50.71 23.32 8.23
CA ARG A 234 50.39 23.93 9.53
C ARG A 234 51.56 23.84 10.50
N GLU A 235 52.27 22.71 10.56
CA GLU A 235 53.45 22.55 11.41
C GLU A 235 54.59 23.48 10.99
N LYS A 236 54.80 23.62 9.68
CA LYS A 236 55.77 24.57 9.12
C LYS A 236 55.40 26.02 9.44
N ASP A 237 54.13 26.38 9.31
CA ASP A 237 53.64 27.72 9.63
C ASP A 237 53.75 28.03 11.13
N VAL A 238 53.45 27.06 12.00
CA VAL A 238 53.66 27.20 13.45
C VAL A 238 55.14 27.41 13.78
N LYS A 239 56.04 26.65 13.16
CA LYS A 239 57.50 26.84 13.33
C LYS A 239 57.96 28.22 12.84
N ASN A 240 57.45 28.67 11.69
CA ASN A 240 57.76 29.99 11.15
C ASN A 240 57.24 31.11 12.05
N LEU A 241 56.00 31.02 12.54
CA LEU A 241 55.42 31.97 13.48
C LEU A 241 56.17 31.97 14.82
N GLN A 242 56.60 30.82 15.32
CA GLN A 242 57.46 30.73 16.50
C GLN A 242 58.82 31.40 16.26
N ALA A 243 59.44 31.21 15.10
CA ALA A 243 60.70 31.85 14.74
C ALA A 243 60.53 33.39 14.63
N GLN A 244 59.46 33.86 13.99
CA GLN A 244 59.12 35.28 13.94
C GLN A 244 58.90 35.86 15.33
N ARG A 245 58.12 35.18 16.19
CA ARG A 245 57.95 35.60 17.59
C ARG A 245 59.27 35.65 18.36
N GLN A 246 60.16 34.66 18.18
CA GLN A 246 61.47 34.68 18.82
C GLN A 246 62.35 35.83 18.33
N GLN A 247 62.21 36.22 17.06
CA GLN A 247 62.89 37.38 16.51
C GLN A 247 62.31 38.68 17.05
N GLU A 248 60.98 38.83 17.08
CA GLU A 248 60.31 40.00 17.68
C GLU A 248 60.65 40.16 19.16
N VAL A 249 60.68 39.08 19.93
CA VAL A 249 61.11 39.11 21.34
C VAL A 249 62.56 39.58 21.47
N ARG A 250 63.48 39.14 20.59
CA ARG A 250 64.86 39.64 20.59
C ARG A 250 64.94 41.13 20.24
N GLU A 251 64.15 41.59 19.28
CA GLU A 251 64.11 43.01 18.92
C GLU A 251 63.55 43.88 20.05
N ILE A 252 62.50 43.42 20.74
CA ILE A 252 61.92 44.10 21.92
C ILE A 252 62.94 44.16 23.06
N LEU A 253 63.61 43.04 23.36
CA LEU A 253 64.66 43.00 24.37
C LEU A 253 65.80 43.96 24.03
N GLY A 254 66.27 43.99 22.78
CA GLY A 254 67.31 44.92 22.34
C GLY A 254 66.90 46.39 22.38
N ARG A 255 65.60 46.71 22.16
CA ARG A 255 65.07 48.07 22.36
C ARG A 255 65.06 48.46 23.84
N HIS A 256 64.60 47.58 24.72
CA HIS A 256 64.60 47.84 26.15
C HIS A 256 66.03 47.95 26.71
N GLU A 257 66.99 47.19 26.19
CA GLU A 257 68.40 47.29 26.58
C GLU A 257 68.98 48.67 26.22
N LYS A 258 68.62 49.21 25.05
CA LYS A 258 68.97 50.59 24.67
C LYS A 258 68.27 51.64 25.53
N GLU A 259 66.98 51.49 25.83
CA GLU A 259 66.25 52.41 26.72
C GLU A 259 66.83 52.40 28.14
N ILE A 260 67.25 51.25 28.66
CA ILE A 260 67.92 51.13 29.96
C ILE A 260 69.24 51.90 29.93
N GLN A 261 70.07 51.70 28.90
CA GLN A 261 71.33 52.44 28.75
C GLN A 261 71.13 53.96 28.64
N GLU A 262 70.10 54.42 27.92
CA GLU A 262 69.76 55.84 27.83
C GLU A 262 69.28 56.40 29.17
N LYS A 263 68.46 55.66 29.92
CA LYS A 263 68.02 56.07 31.26
C LYS A 263 69.17 56.10 32.25
N GLU A 264 70.08 55.13 32.22
CA GLU A 264 71.29 55.12 33.04
C GLU A 264 72.20 56.31 32.72
N ALA A 265 72.40 56.63 31.43
CA ALA A 265 73.15 57.81 31.01
C ALA A 265 72.48 59.13 31.45
N SER A 266 71.14 59.20 31.44
CA SER A 266 70.39 60.38 31.91
C SER A 266 70.47 60.57 33.44
N SER A 267 70.42 59.48 34.20
CA SER A 267 70.59 59.48 35.66
C SER A 267 72.03 59.84 36.06
N ALA A 268 73.03 59.38 35.30
CA ALA A 268 74.43 59.75 35.52
C ALA A 268 74.67 61.26 35.28
N ARG A 269 73.98 61.87 34.31
CA ARG A 269 74.06 63.32 34.06
C ARG A 269 73.43 64.15 35.18
N THR A 270 72.24 63.76 35.65
CA THR A 270 71.55 64.47 36.75
C THR A 270 72.28 64.34 38.09
N LEU A 271 72.91 63.20 38.36
CA LEU A 271 73.76 63.02 39.54
C LEU A 271 75.00 63.93 39.49
N LYS A 272 75.62 64.08 38.31
CA LYS A 272 76.78 64.96 38.13
C LYS A 272 76.44 66.44 38.28
N GLU A 273 75.30 66.89 37.75
CA GLU A 273 74.81 68.25 37.96
C GLU A 273 74.47 68.55 39.42
N ARG A 274 73.97 67.55 40.17
CA ARG A 274 73.72 67.68 41.61
C ARG A 274 75.02 67.76 42.41
N GLU A 275 76.03 66.98 42.05
CA GLU A 275 77.36 67.02 42.66
C GLU A 275 78.04 68.39 42.49
N ASP A 276 78.00 68.95 41.28
CA ASP A 276 78.54 70.29 40.99
C ASP A 276 77.80 71.39 41.75
N SER A 277 76.48 71.26 41.95
CA SER A 277 75.69 72.21 42.75
C SER A 277 76.05 72.19 44.24
N LEU A 278 76.28 71.00 44.81
CA LEU A 278 76.65 70.83 46.22
C LEU A 278 78.08 71.29 46.50
N GLN A 279 79.01 71.12 45.56
CA GLN A 279 80.36 71.69 45.68
C GLN A 279 80.36 73.23 45.71
N LYS A 280 79.41 73.86 45.01
CA LYS A 280 79.25 75.32 44.99
C LYS A 280 78.72 75.87 46.32
N GLU A 281 77.74 75.21 46.93
CA GLU A 281 77.21 75.56 48.27
C GLU A 281 78.24 75.32 49.40
N LEU A 282 79.08 74.28 49.28
CA LEU A 282 80.20 74.03 50.20
C LEU A 282 81.29 75.11 50.12
N ALA A 283 81.50 75.73 48.95
CA ALA A 283 82.45 76.82 48.78
C ALA A 283 81.95 78.13 49.41
N GLU A 284 80.65 78.44 49.31
CA GLU A 284 80.04 79.62 49.93
C GLU A 284 80.00 79.52 51.46
N THR A 285 79.66 78.35 52.01
CA THR A 285 79.68 78.12 53.46
C THR A 285 81.10 78.15 54.05
N ARG A 286 82.12 77.70 53.30
CA ARG A 286 83.53 77.89 53.70
C ARG A 286 83.92 79.36 53.77
N LYS A 287 83.48 80.19 52.81
CA LYS A 287 83.78 81.63 52.76
C LYS A 287 83.22 82.37 53.98
N ASP A 288 81.98 82.07 54.38
CA ASP A 288 81.33 82.66 55.56
C ASP A 288 81.95 82.22 56.89
N LEU A 289 82.40 80.96 57.00
CA LEU A 289 83.10 80.47 58.19
C LEU A 289 84.50 81.08 58.34
N THR A 290 85.23 81.33 57.24
CA THR A 290 86.50 82.08 57.28
C THR A 290 86.33 83.53 57.74
N GLY A 291 85.23 84.20 57.36
CA GLY A 291 84.94 85.56 57.82
C GLY A 291 84.66 85.64 59.33
N LYS A 292 83.99 84.64 59.91
CA LYS A 292 83.75 84.55 61.36
C LYS A 292 85.02 84.19 62.16
N LEU A 293 85.94 83.42 61.57
CA LEU A 293 87.21 83.05 62.20
C LEU A 293 88.21 84.22 62.31
N GLU A 294 88.22 85.15 61.35
CA GLU A 294 89.06 86.36 61.42
C GLU A 294 88.60 87.38 62.47
N ALA A 295 87.28 87.49 62.70
CA ALA A 295 86.74 88.34 63.75
C ALA A 295 87.14 87.86 65.16
N GLN A 296 87.12 86.54 65.42
CA GLN A 296 87.58 85.96 66.69
C GLN A 296 89.10 86.01 66.88
N LYS A 297 89.91 86.00 65.80
CA LYS A 297 91.37 86.22 65.89
C LYS A 297 91.73 87.64 66.35
N LYS A 298 90.89 88.63 66.09
CA LYS A 298 91.09 90.03 66.54
C LYS A 298 90.82 90.21 68.04
N GLU A 299 89.86 89.48 68.61
CA GLU A 299 89.59 89.47 70.06
C GLU A 299 90.60 88.64 70.86
N ALA A 300 91.11 87.53 70.30
CA ALA A 300 92.16 86.72 70.93
C ALA A 300 93.52 87.45 71.05
N GLY A 301 93.80 88.43 70.18
CA GLY A 301 95.01 89.28 70.26
C GLY A 301 95.06 90.17 71.50
N GLN A 302 93.91 90.66 71.98
CA GLN A 302 93.84 91.58 73.13
C GLN A 302 94.02 90.88 74.49
N TYR A 303 93.76 89.57 74.57
CA TYR A 303 94.04 88.75 75.75
C TYR A 303 95.47 88.20 75.79
N LYS A 304 96.13 88.09 74.63
CA LYS A 304 97.53 87.66 74.51
C LYS A 304 98.52 88.68 75.10
N ASP A 305 98.26 89.98 74.94
CA ASP A 305 99.10 91.06 75.50
C ASP A 305 98.98 91.21 77.03
N LYS A 306 97.84 90.81 77.61
CA LYS A 306 97.64 90.78 79.08
C LYS A 306 98.31 89.58 79.74
N LEU A 307 98.40 88.44 79.04
CA LEU A 307 99.10 87.24 79.51
C LEU A 307 100.63 87.43 79.56
N ALA A 308 101.20 88.10 78.54
CA ALA A 308 102.63 88.36 78.45
C ALA A 308 103.19 89.25 79.59
N ARG A 309 102.37 90.13 80.18
CA ARG A 309 102.78 90.96 81.33
C ARG A 309 102.79 90.18 82.65
N ALA A 310 101.91 89.20 82.82
CA ALA A 310 101.89 88.33 84.00
C ALA A 310 103.01 87.27 83.99
N GLU A 311 103.40 86.79 82.80
CA GLU A 311 104.50 85.82 82.64
C GLU A 311 105.89 86.42 82.94
N ALA A 312 106.08 87.73 82.74
CA ALA A 312 107.33 88.43 83.07
C ALA A 312 107.57 88.60 84.59
N GLU A 313 106.52 88.70 85.41
CA GLU A 313 106.64 88.76 86.89
C GLU A 313 106.91 87.38 87.50
N ILE A 314 106.33 86.31 86.94
CA ILE A 314 106.60 84.92 87.35
C ILE A 314 108.06 84.53 87.08
N GLY A 315 108.69 85.11 86.04
CA GLY A 315 110.11 84.89 85.72
C GLY A 315 111.09 85.42 86.77
N LYS A 316 110.81 86.55 87.43
CA LYS A 316 111.69 87.12 88.47
C LYS A 316 111.62 86.37 89.80
N LEU A 317 110.46 85.82 90.14
CA LEU A 317 110.28 85.01 91.36
C LEU A 317 110.91 83.62 91.23
N ARG A 318 111.04 83.08 90.01
CA ARG A 318 111.72 81.79 89.77
C ARG A 318 113.24 81.86 89.89
N SER A 319 113.89 82.95 89.47
CA SER A 319 115.35 83.08 89.58
C SER A 319 115.85 83.27 91.03
N GLY A 320 114.99 83.77 91.94
CA GLY A 320 115.32 83.88 93.37
C GLY A 320 115.21 82.56 94.15
N LEU A 321 114.43 81.60 93.63
CA LEU A 321 114.16 80.32 94.31
C LEU A 321 115.19 79.23 93.93
N GLU A 322 115.84 79.35 92.76
CA GLU A 322 116.89 78.44 92.29
C GLU A 322 118.26 78.67 92.93
N THR A 323 118.57 79.87 93.43
CA THR A 323 119.79 80.12 94.22
C THR A 323 119.64 79.68 95.68
N ALA A 324 118.44 79.75 96.25
CA ALA A 324 118.16 79.25 97.60
C ALA A 324 118.23 77.71 97.68
N ARG A 325 117.76 76.99 96.65
CA ARG A 325 117.80 75.52 96.63
C ARG A 325 119.20 74.93 96.46
N ARG A 326 120.12 75.61 95.76
CA ARG A 326 121.48 75.09 95.53
C ARG A 326 122.37 75.08 96.77
N ASN A 327 122.14 75.95 97.76
CA ASN A 327 122.94 75.95 99.00
C ASN A 327 122.38 75.03 100.09
N GLU A 328 121.08 74.73 100.08
CA GLU A 328 120.45 73.80 101.03
C GLU A 328 120.81 72.33 100.70
N GLU A 329 121.04 72.03 99.41
CA GLU A 329 121.38 70.69 98.91
C GLU A 329 122.83 70.25 99.22
N GLU A 330 123.70 71.16 99.71
CA GLU A 330 125.12 70.90 99.96
C GLU A 330 125.47 70.59 101.44
N THR A 331 124.63 70.94 102.43
CA THR A 331 124.93 70.67 103.86
C THR A 331 123.88 69.87 104.63
N GLY A 332 122.65 69.69 104.13
CA GLY A 332 121.75 68.64 104.64
C GLY A 332 122.35 67.22 104.48
N LYS A 333 123.20 67.03 103.46
CA LYS A 333 123.98 65.80 103.22
C LYS A 333 125.09 65.54 104.26
N LYS A 334 125.44 66.49 105.14
CA LYS A 334 126.37 66.27 106.26
C LYS A 334 125.67 66.01 107.61
N LEU A 335 124.43 66.46 107.81
CA LEU A 335 123.71 66.26 109.08
C LEU A 335 123.00 64.90 109.17
N SER A 336 122.34 64.46 108.09
CA SER A 336 121.58 63.19 108.09
C SER A 336 122.48 61.94 108.11
N ALA A 337 123.77 62.07 107.74
CA ALA A 337 124.75 61.00 107.86
C ALA A 337 125.20 60.74 109.32
N LEU A 338 125.01 61.69 110.26
CA LEU A 338 125.31 61.48 111.68
C LEU A 338 124.07 61.25 112.55
N GLU A 339 122.90 61.79 112.18
CA GLU A 339 121.64 61.47 112.87
C GLU A 339 121.29 59.97 112.75
N LYS A 340 121.66 59.33 111.64
CA LYS A 340 121.51 57.88 111.46
C LYS A 340 122.49 57.01 112.30
N GLU A 341 123.63 57.55 112.75
CA GLU A 341 124.48 56.88 113.75
C GLU A 341 123.96 57.08 115.19
N PHE A 342 123.20 58.16 115.43
CA PHE A 342 122.68 58.49 116.76
C PHE A 342 121.34 57.81 117.08
N ASP A 343 120.48 57.55 116.10
CA ASP A 343 119.20 56.84 116.35
C ASP A 343 119.34 55.32 116.44
N GLU A 344 120.42 54.75 115.91
CA GLU A 344 120.83 53.35 116.19
C GLU A 344 121.27 53.17 117.67
N ARG A 345 121.54 54.28 118.38
CA ARG A 345 121.85 54.33 119.81
C ARG A 345 120.63 54.17 120.73
N LEU A 346 119.38 54.32 120.25
CA LEU A 346 118.19 54.39 121.11
C LEU A 346 117.27 53.16 121.04
N ARG A 347 117.32 52.38 119.96
CA ARG A 347 116.43 51.21 119.78
C ARG A 347 116.89 49.95 120.50
N THR A 348 118.20 49.76 120.72
CA THR A 348 118.73 48.75 121.67
C THR A 348 118.56 49.16 123.14
N GLY A 349 118.14 50.40 123.42
CA GLY A 349 117.81 50.88 124.77
C GLY A 349 116.32 50.86 125.12
N THR A 350 115.41 50.87 124.14
CA THR A 350 113.96 50.98 124.42
C THR A 350 113.27 49.62 124.60
N GLU A 351 113.93 48.51 124.22
CA GLU A 351 113.68 47.17 124.78
C GLU A 351 114.07 47.04 126.28
N LYS A 352 114.72 48.05 126.90
CA LYS A 352 114.96 48.10 128.36
C LYS A 352 113.99 49.00 129.17
N TYR A 353 113.10 49.77 128.55
CA TYR A 353 112.21 50.70 129.29
C TYR A 353 110.72 50.33 129.32
N VAL A 354 110.22 49.47 128.43
CA VAL A 354 108.90 48.81 128.65
C VAL A 354 109.00 47.60 129.59
N THR A 355 110.20 47.18 130.01
CA THR A 355 110.36 46.47 131.29
C THR A 355 110.16 47.38 132.52
N ARG A 356 110.04 48.72 132.40
CA ARG A 356 109.76 49.65 133.51
C ARG A 356 108.39 50.36 133.46
N THR A 357 107.79 50.62 132.30
CA THR A 357 106.49 51.36 132.29
C THR A 357 105.24 50.48 132.44
N ARG A 358 105.40 49.16 132.51
CA ARG A 358 104.39 48.26 133.10
C ARG A 358 104.37 48.33 134.64
N GLU A 359 105.30 49.03 135.30
CA GLU A 359 105.30 49.24 136.76
C GLU A 359 104.62 50.57 137.21
N ALA A 360 104.32 51.52 136.31
CA ALA A 360 103.67 52.81 136.69
C ALA A 360 102.16 52.90 136.41
N GLU A 361 101.59 52.04 135.56
CA GLU A 361 100.13 51.78 135.50
C GLU A 361 99.57 51.20 136.82
N GLN A 362 100.40 50.85 137.83
CA GLN A 362 99.97 50.36 139.15
C GLN A 362 100.07 51.38 140.30
N ALA A 363 100.75 52.52 140.13
CA ALA A 363 101.07 53.35 141.29
C ALA A 363 99.95 54.32 141.69
N LEU A 364 99.28 55.02 140.77
CA LEU A 364 98.46 56.16 141.20
C LEU A 364 97.11 56.28 140.49
N ALA A 365 96.50 55.13 140.20
CA ALA A 365 95.05 54.92 140.28
C ALA A 365 94.53 54.90 141.75
N LYS A 366 95.41 55.07 142.75
CA LYS A 366 95.08 55.18 144.19
C LYS A 366 94.99 56.64 144.68
N THR A 367 95.34 57.61 143.83
CA THR A 367 94.98 59.00 144.05
C THR A 367 94.11 59.47 142.91
N GLN A 368 92.98 60.09 143.10
CA GLN A 368 92.25 60.41 144.30
C GLN A 368 90.89 60.74 143.65
N GLU A 369 89.97 59.80 143.44
CA GLU A 369 89.24 59.02 144.45
C GLU A 369 88.89 59.84 145.71
N ASP A 370 89.81 60.62 146.29
CA ASP A 370 89.51 61.59 147.35
C ASP A 370 88.86 62.93 146.90
N LEU A 371 88.85 63.35 145.61
CA LEU A 371 88.13 64.59 145.21
C LEU A 371 86.72 64.37 144.62
N ALA A 372 86.30 63.11 144.44
CA ALA A 372 84.90 62.76 144.19
C ALA A 372 83.99 62.91 145.44
N VAL A 373 84.53 63.23 146.64
CA VAL A 373 83.78 63.28 147.92
C VAL A 373 83.51 64.71 148.43
N LEU A 374 84.23 65.74 147.96
CA LEU A 374 84.26 67.05 148.64
C LEU A 374 83.49 68.23 148.01
N GLN A 375 82.99 68.16 146.77
CA GLN A 375 82.02 69.17 146.28
C GLN A 375 80.62 68.60 145.94
N GLU A 376 80.38 67.30 146.21
CA GLU A 376 79.05 66.69 146.46
C GLU A 376 78.38 67.20 147.77
N LYS A 377 78.91 68.25 148.43
CA LYS A 377 78.32 68.87 149.64
C LYS A 377 78.02 70.37 149.52
N GLU A 378 78.19 70.95 148.32
CA GLU A 378 77.74 72.30 147.99
C GLU A 378 76.80 72.30 146.76
N ASN A 379 76.22 71.20 146.31
CA ASN A 379 75.10 70.49 146.94
C ASN A 379 74.25 71.27 147.96
N GLU A 380 72.98 70.94 147.94
CA GLU A 380 72.05 71.09 149.06
C GLU A 380 71.64 72.52 149.47
N HIS A 381 72.47 73.54 149.39
CA HIS A 381 72.18 74.80 150.10
C HIS A 381 71.67 75.99 149.27
N MET A 382 71.95 76.11 147.97
CA MET A 382 71.16 77.00 147.08
C MET A 382 70.04 76.23 146.34
N GLN A 383 69.63 75.08 146.91
CA GLN A 383 68.47 74.26 146.57
C GLN A 383 67.22 74.59 147.43
N ALA A 384 67.32 75.48 148.41
CA ALA A 384 66.25 75.69 149.39
C ALA A 384 65.37 76.90 149.09
N ALA A 385 65.92 77.85 148.36
CA ALA A 385 65.51 79.21 148.56
C ALA A 385 65.67 79.92 147.22
N ALA A 386 64.69 79.88 146.35
CA ALA A 386 63.32 79.89 146.76
C ALA A 386 62.57 79.72 145.44
N ARG A 387 62.07 78.51 145.14
CA ARG A 387 60.94 77.90 145.88
C ARG A 387 60.01 79.01 146.34
N VAL A 388 58.73 78.94 146.04
CA VAL A 388 57.76 79.97 146.47
C VAL A 388 57.70 81.27 145.63
N ARG A 389 58.45 81.51 144.53
CA ARG A 389 58.07 82.54 143.53
C ARG A 389 57.72 82.03 142.12
N ASP A 390 57.95 80.79 141.72
CA ASP A 390 57.14 79.65 142.11
C ASP A 390 55.72 79.97 142.56
N THR A 391 54.83 79.09 142.17
CA THR A 391 53.52 78.88 142.80
C THR A 391 52.59 80.07 142.78
N MET A 392 52.95 81.19 142.17
CA MET A 392 52.15 82.39 142.25
C MET A 392 52.27 83.27 141.01
N GLN A 393 51.47 83.08 140.01
CA GLN A 393 50.50 82.04 139.81
C GLN A 393 50.06 82.39 138.41
N GLU A 394 50.01 81.46 137.48
CA GLU A 394 49.36 80.15 137.69
C GLU A 394 47.88 80.31 138.09
N ILE A 395 47.32 81.52 138.05
CA ILE A 395 45.87 81.75 138.14
C ILE A 395 45.32 82.58 136.96
N VAL A 396 46.07 83.50 136.33
CA VAL A 396 45.53 84.26 135.17
C VAL A 396 45.60 83.45 133.85
N SER A 397 46.33 82.33 133.85
CA SER A 397 46.29 81.26 132.85
C SER A 397 44.94 80.54 132.70
N GLN A 398 43.88 80.83 133.45
CA GLN A 398 42.71 79.91 133.46
C GLN A 398 41.34 80.47 133.04
N TYR A 399 41.15 81.76 132.73
CA TYR A 399 39.75 82.26 132.63
C TYR A 399 39.26 82.98 131.36
N GLY A 400 40.07 83.28 130.35
CA GLY A 400 39.58 84.09 129.21
C GLY A 400 39.02 83.31 128.02
N ARG A 401 39.70 82.23 127.64
CA ARG A 401 39.30 81.27 126.58
C ARG A 401 38.07 80.42 126.97
N PHE A 402 37.39 80.70 128.09
CA PHE A 402 36.25 79.91 128.60
C PHE A 402 34.96 80.71 128.93
N GLY A 403 34.93 82.05 128.79
CA GLY A 403 33.78 82.87 129.21
C GLY A 403 32.80 83.37 128.13
N LYS A 404 33.17 83.44 126.84
CA LYS A 404 32.24 83.95 125.79
C LYS A 404 32.07 83.06 124.55
N SER A 405 32.50 81.81 124.62
CA SER A 405 32.18 80.78 123.61
C SER A 405 31.51 79.52 124.20
N LEU A 406 31.34 79.43 125.53
CA LEU A 406 30.99 78.15 126.19
C LEU A 406 30.12 78.26 127.45
N GLU A 407 29.54 79.43 127.76
CA GLU A 407 28.28 79.47 128.54
C GLU A 407 27.08 79.50 127.60
N GLU A 408 27.22 80.15 126.43
CA GLU A 408 26.22 80.03 125.38
C GLU A 408 26.55 78.84 124.51
N ALA A 409 25.63 77.87 124.51
CA ALA A 409 25.59 76.71 123.63
C ALA A 409 26.46 75.49 124.02
N VAL A 410 26.78 75.39 125.32
CA VAL A 410 26.38 74.20 126.09
C VAL A 410 24.84 74.10 126.18
N ASP A 411 24.10 75.20 126.00
CA ASP A 411 22.64 75.24 125.80
C ASP A 411 22.14 74.77 124.41
N GLN A 412 23.04 74.25 123.56
CA GLN A 412 22.69 73.31 122.47
C GLN A 412 23.42 71.95 122.60
N MET A 413 23.98 71.64 123.77
CA MET A 413 24.31 70.27 124.17
C MET A 413 23.11 69.55 124.82
N ARG A 414 21.87 70.03 124.71
CA ARG A 414 20.78 69.54 125.58
C ARG A 414 19.38 69.38 124.98
N ALA A 415 19.29 69.26 123.66
CA ALA A 415 18.09 68.76 123.00
C ALA A 415 18.47 68.21 121.61
N LEU A 416 18.35 66.95 121.23
CA LEU A 416 17.82 65.72 121.82
C LEU A 416 18.01 64.69 120.69
N GLU A 417 18.46 63.47 121.02
CA GLU A 417 18.52 62.24 120.20
C GLU A 417 19.82 61.97 119.42
#